data_AF-A0A2E3S857-F1
#
_entry.id   AF-A0A2E3S857-F1
#
_cell.length_a   1.000
_cell.length_b   1.000
_cell.length_c   1.000
_cell.angle_alpha   90.00
_cell.angle_beta   90.00
_cell.angle_gamma   90.00
#
_symmetry.space_group_name_H-M   'P 1'
#
loop_
_entity.id
_entity.type
_entity.pdbx_description
1 polymer ?
#
loop_
_entity_poly.entity_id
_entity_poly.type
_entity_poly.pdbx_seq_one_letter_code
_entity_poly.pdbx_strand_id
1 'polypeptide(L)'
;MVLYWFEFSNTPFSFSSFWDVLKSQFLESFTFDMRGMSVSLIILGIFLGVVSGLFFITLRRKNKLIGTQQQLLLRDLEELIEAGENERVEFKSSIRYDYFRKTTNRELELVIAKTISGFMNAKGGKLIIGVDDDGSVLGLEKDFKTLKHKNRDGYEREVYRIISTQLGHEACFSNHTSFYGLNEKEVCVIDIEPSKKPIYVNDTGATTFYVRTGNATYPLTVKEAVDYLEARKL
;
A
#
# COMPACT_ATOMS: atom_id res chain seq x y z
N MET A 1 -19.47 24.02 -43.94
CA MET A 1 -20.64 23.17 -44.24
C MET A 1 -20.25 22.23 -45.39
N VAL A 2 -19.27 21.34 -45.14
CA VAL A 2 -18.57 20.57 -46.19
C VAL A 2 -19.50 19.56 -46.85
N LEU A 3 -20.35 18.91 -46.06
CA LEU A 3 -21.37 17.97 -46.55
C LEU A 3 -22.34 18.61 -47.53
N TYR A 4 -22.86 19.80 -47.19
CA TYR A 4 -23.81 20.52 -48.03
C TYR A 4 -23.14 21.08 -49.30
N TRP A 5 -21.84 21.42 -49.24
CA TRP A 5 -21.11 21.81 -50.44
C TRP A 5 -21.00 20.65 -51.44
N PHE A 6 -20.78 19.42 -50.97
CA PHE A 6 -20.82 18.23 -51.83
C PHE A 6 -22.23 17.93 -52.34
N GLU A 7 -23.24 18.11 -51.51
CA GLU A 7 -24.66 17.93 -51.88
C GLU A 7 -25.10 18.88 -53.01
N PHE A 8 -24.58 20.12 -53.06
CA PHE A 8 -24.97 21.12 -54.05
C PHE A 8 -23.98 21.33 -55.21
N SER A 9 -22.75 20.80 -55.14
CA SER A 9 -21.71 21.03 -56.17
C SER A 9 -21.71 20.02 -57.31
N ASN A 10 -22.52 18.95 -57.25
CA ASN A 10 -22.53 17.84 -58.22
C ASN A 10 -21.14 17.23 -58.50
N THR A 11 -20.19 17.40 -57.57
CA THR A 11 -18.84 16.83 -57.70
C THR A 11 -18.83 15.41 -57.10
N PRO A 12 -18.26 14.40 -57.80
CA PRO A 12 -18.17 13.07 -57.24
C PRO A 12 -17.30 13.08 -55.99
N PHE A 13 -17.83 12.52 -54.90
CA PHE A 13 -17.11 12.45 -53.64
C PHE A 13 -15.83 11.61 -53.80
N SER A 14 -14.68 12.21 -53.53
CA SER A 14 -13.40 11.51 -53.42
C SER A 14 -12.69 11.98 -52.16
N PHE A 15 -11.81 11.14 -51.61
CA PHE A 15 -11.08 11.51 -50.40
C PHE A 15 -10.20 12.74 -50.62
N SER A 16 -9.64 12.92 -51.83
CA SER A 16 -8.84 14.12 -52.16
C SER A 16 -9.71 15.37 -52.23
N SER A 17 -10.85 15.31 -52.93
CA SER A 17 -11.75 16.46 -53.05
C SER A 17 -12.33 16.86 -51.70
N PHE A 18 -12.60 15.88 -50.83
CA PHE A 18 -13.04 16.14 -49.46
C PHE A 18 -12.02 16.97 -48.67
N TRP A 19 -10.74 16.59 -48.70
CA TRP A 19 -9.69 17.33 -48.00
C TRP A 19 -9.47 18.73 -48.57
N ASP A 20 -9.60 18.91 -49.89
CA ASP A 20 -9.44 20.21 -50.53
C ASP A 20 -10.57 21.17 -50.14
N VAL A 21 -11.81 20.69 -50.15
CA VAL A 21 -13.00 21.45 -49.75
C VAL A 21 -13.02 21.72 -48.24
N LEU A 22 -12.59 20.75 -47.44
CA LEU A 22 -12.48 20.92 -46.00
C LEU A 22 -11.42 21.98 -45.68
N LYS A 23 -10.24 21.94 -46.32
CA LYS A 23 -9.19 22.94 -46.14
C LYS A 23 -9.66 24.33 -46.56
N SER A 24 -10.31 24.47 -47.72
CA SER A 24 -10.77 25.77 -48.21
C SER A 24 -11.83 26.37 -47.28
N GLN A 25 -12.85 25.60 -46.91
CA GLN A 25 -13.88 26.08 -45.98
C GLN A 25 -13.36 26.34 -44.56
N PHE A 26 -12.40 25.55 -44.10
CA PHE A 26 -11.74 25.76 -42.81
C PHE A 26 -10.96 27.08 -42.81
N LEU A 27 -10.18 27.34 -43.86
CA LEU A 27 -9.42 28.60 -43.99
C LEU A 27 -10.35 29.82 -44.15
N GLU A 28 -11.45 29.68 -44.90
CA GLU A 28 -12.48 30.72 -45.01
C GLU A 28 -13.13 31.07 -43.68
N SER A 29 -13.24 30.10 -42.76
CA SER A 29 -13.78 30.33 -41.42
C SER A 29 -12.89 31.23 -40.54
N PHE A 30 -11.65 31.51 -40.97
CA PHE A 30 -10.72 32.47 -40.33
C PHE A 30 -10.60 33.80 -41.08
N THR A 31 -11.46 34.07 -42.06
CA THR A 31 -11.47 35.35 -42.80
C THR A 31 -11.95 36.51 -41.94
N PHE A 32 -11.59 37.72 -42.36
CA PHE A 32 -11.82 38.96 -41.62
C PHE A 32 -13.31 39.35 -41.49
N ASP A 33 -14.21 38.69 -42.21
CA ASP A 33 -15.66 38.90 -42.15
C ASP A 33 -16.33 38.08 -41.02
N MET A 34 -15.67 37.01 -40.54
CA MET A 34 -16.21 36.10 -39.52
C MET A 34 -15.60 36.29 -38.12
N ARG A 35 -15.08 37.50 -37.81
CA ARG A 35 -14.30 37.76 -36.57
C ARG A 35 -15.03 37.37 -35.28
N GLY A 36 -16.36 37.48 -35.22
CA GLY A 36 -17.15 37.13 -34.03
C GLY A 36 -17.07 35.64 -33.66
N MET A 37 -16.98 34.75 -34.65
CA MET A 37 -16.85 33.30 -34.42
C MET A 37 -15.43 32.95 -33.96
N SER A 38 -14.40 33.57 -34.56
CA SER A 38 -13.01 33.38 -34.15
C SER A 38 -12.77 33.81 -32.71
N VAL A 39 -13.37 34.93 -32.27
CA VAL A 39 -13.29 35.38 -30.87
C VAL A 39 -13.92 34.37 -29.91
N SER A 40 -15.08 33.79 -30.27
CA SER A 40 -15.74 32.75 -29.46
C SER A 40 -14.88 31.49 -29.28
N LEU A 41 -14.22 31.03 -30.35
CA LEU A 41 -13.30 29.88 -30.31
C LEU A 41 -12.07 30.17 -29.46
N ILE A 42 -11.52 31.39 -29.52
CA ILE A 42 -10.40 31.81 -28.67
C ILE A 42 -10.81 31.79 -27.20
N ILE A 43 -11.97 32.35 -26.85
CA ILE A 43 -12.48 32.35 -25.46
C ILE A 43 -12.67 30.92 -24.96
N LEU A 44 -13.27 30.05 -25.77
CA LEU A 44 -13.45 28.63 -25.42
C LEU A 44 -12.10 27.93 -25.22
N GLY A 45 -11.13 28.18 -26.09
CA GLY A 45 -9.78 27.62 -26.01
C GLY A 45 -9.02 28.09 -24.76
N ILE A 46 -9.11 29.39 -24.42
CA ILE A 46 -8.54 29.94 -23.19
C ILE A 46 -9.21 29.31 -21.97
N PHE A 47 -10.55 29.22 -21.96
CA PHE A 47 -11.28 28.61 -20.85
C PHE A 47 -10.87 27.14 -20.63
N LEU A 48 -10.86 26.33 -21.70
CA LEU A 48 -10.42 24.94 -21.66
C LEU A 48 -8.94 24.82 -21.26
N GLY A 49 -8.08 25.70 -21.76
CA GLY A 49 -6.66 25.75 -21.43
C GLY A 49 -6.40 26.07 -19.96
N VAL A 50 -7.14 27.03 -19.38
CA VAL A 50 -7.07 27.38 -17.96
C VAL A 50 -7.57 26.22 -17.09
N VAL A 51 -8.73 25.63 -17.42
CA VAL A 51 -9.28 24.48 -16.68
C VAL A 51 -8.30 23.29 -16.73
N SER A 52 -7.81 22.93 -17.91
CA SER A 52 -6.83 21.86 -18.10
C SER A 52 -5.51 22.16 -17.39
N GLY A 53 -5.02 23.40 -17.46
CA GLY A 53 -3.82 23.86 -16.78
C GLY A 53 -3.94 23.76 -15.26
N LEU A 54 -5.05 24.24 -14.67
CA LEU A 54 -5.32 24.11 -13.25
C LEU A 54 -5.41 22.63 -12.83
N PHE A 55 -6.10 21.80 -13.61
CA PHE A 55 -6.16 20.36 -13.36
C PHE A 55 -4.77 19.71 -13.38
N PHE A 56 -3.95 19.98 -14.41
CA PHE A 56 -2.59 19.46 -14.49
C PHE A 56 -1.68 19.95 -13.36
N ILE A 57 -1.80 21.22 -12.97
CA ILE A 57 -1.05 21.81 -11.84
C ILE A 57 -1.45 21.11 -10.53
N THR A 58 -2.75 20.89 -10.29
CA THR A 58 -3.21 20.18 -9.08
C THR A 58 -2.73 18.73 -9.04
N LEU A 59 -2.76 18.02 -10.17
CA LEU A 59 -2.20 16.66 -10.27
C LEU A 59 -0.70 16.63 -9.98
N ARG A 60 0.08 17.54 -10.60
CA ARG A 60 1.53 17.61 -10.36
C ARG A 60 1.86 17.94 -8.90
N ARG A 61 1.10 18.84 -8.26
CA ARG A 61 1.27 19.16 -6.83
C ARG A 61 1.00 17.95 -5.94
N LYS A 62 -0.09 17.21 -6.18
CA LYS A 62 -0.41 15.99 -5.44
C LYS A 62 0.68 14.93 -5.60
N ASN A 63 1.18 14.71 -6.82
CA ASN A 63 2.25 13.75 -7.07
C ASN A 63 3.55 14.12 -6.33
N LYS A 64 3.90 15.41 -6.27
CA LYS A 64 5.07 15.88 -5.51
C LYS A 64 4.91 15.65 -4.01
N LEU A 65 3.74 15.92 -3.46
CA LEU A 65 3.42 15.67 -2.05
C LEU A 65 3.51 14.18 -1.69
N ILE A 66 2.94 13.30 -2.53
CA ILE A 66 3.01 11.84 -2.35
C ILE A 66 4.48 11.38 -2.34
N GLY A 67 5.30 11.90 -3.26
CA GLY A 67 6.73 11.57 -3.31
C GLY A 67 7.48 11.98 -2.04
N THR A 68 7.24 13.19 -1.52
CA THR A 68 7.87 13.65 -0.27
C THR A 68 7.39 12.85 0.94
N GLN A 69 6.10 12.53 1.04
CA GLN A 69 5.56 11.70 2.11
C GLN A 69 6.16 10.29 2.09
N GLN A 70 6.30 9.70 0.91
CA GLN A 70 6.91 8.37 0.76
C GLN A 70 8.38 8.37 1.18
N GLN A 71 9.15 9.42 0.84
CA GLN A 71 10.54 9.55 1.28
C GLN A 71 10.66 9.70 2.79
N LEU A 72 9.77 10.46 3.44
CA LEU A 72 9.75 10.60 4.89
C LEU A 72 9.46 9.27 5.57
N LEU A 73 8.46 8.53 5.10
CA LEU A 73 8.12 7.21 5.66
C LEU A 73 9.28 6.20 5.51
N LEU A 74 10.04 6.26 4.42
CA LEU A 74 11.22 5.41 4.23
C LEU A 74 12.33 5.79 5.20
N ARG A 75 12.60 7.09 5.38
CA ARG A 75 13.59 7.56 6.35
C ARG A 75 13.20 7.15 7.78
N ASP A 76 11.94 7.34 8.14
CA ASP A 76 11.43 6.94 9.46
C ASP A 76 11.58 5.42 9.67
N LEU A 77 11.40 4.61 8.62
CA LEU A 77 11.62 3.17 8.68
C LEU A 77 13.11 2.82 8.84
N GLU A 78 14.01 3.48 8.12
CA GLU A 78 15.46 3.33 8.27
C GLU A 78 15.90 3.69 9.70
N GLU A 79 15.42 4.81 10.24
CA GLU A 79 15.68 5.25 11.62
C GLU A 79 15.18 4.21 12.65
N LEU A 80 14.02 3.58 12.41
CA LEU A 80 13.52 2.51 13.27
C LEU A 80 14.38 1.24 13.21
N ILE A 81 14.91 0.89 12.03
CA ILE A 81 15.79 -0.26 11.86
C ILE A 81 17.13 0.00 12.56
N GLU A 82 17.70 1.20 12.39
CA GLU A 82 18.94 1.62 13.05
C GLU A 82 18.81 1.69 14.58
N ALA A 83 17.65 2.11 15.09
CA ALA A 83 17.36 2.13 16.51
C ALA A 83 17.24 0.73 17.15
N GLY A 84 17.05 -0.31 16.32
CA GLY A 84 16.97 -1.70 16.76
C GLY A 84 15.65 -2.11 17.43
N GLU A 85 15.58 -3.38 17.81
CA GLU A 85 14.42 -3.94 18.51
C GLU A 85 14.23 -3.33 19.90
N ASN A 86 12.97 -3.08 20.25
CA ASN A 86 12.60 -2.46 21.53
C ASN A 86 11.18 -2.87 21.97
N GLU A 87 10.63 -2.22 22.99
CA GLU A 87 9.29 -2.55 23.50
C GLU A 87 8.16 -2.41 22.48
N ARG A 88 8.36 -1.64 21.41
CA ARG A 88 7.37 -1.36 20.36
C ARG A 88 7.82 -1.75 18.96
N VAL A 89 9.01 -2.30 18.79
CA VAL A 89 9.57 -2.69 17.50
C VAL A 89 10.17 -4.08 17.60
N GLU A 90 9.79 -4.96 16.68
CA GLU A 90 10.34 -6.31 16.54
C GLU A 90 10.68 -6.57 15.08
N PHE A 91 11.82 -7.22 14.83
CA PHE A 91 12.26 -7.65 13.52
C PHE A 91 12.04 -9.14 13.34
N LYS A 92 11.63 -9.52 12.13
CA LYS A 92 11.57 -10.92 11.71
C LYS A 92 12.08 -11.05 10.29
N SER A 93 12.93 -12.03 10.05
CA SER A 93 13.49 -12.27 8.71
C SER A 93 12.43 -12.67 7.70
N SER A 94 11.37 -13.34 8.13
CA SER A 94 10.37 -13.97 7.27
C SER A 94 9.11 -14.37 8.05
N ILE A 95 7.98 -14.52 7.36
CA ILE A 95 6.76 -15.10 7.95
C ILE A 95 6.75 -16.62 7.93
N ARG A 96 7.44 -17.25 6.96
CA ARG A 96 7.35 -18.71 6.79
C ARG A 96 8.57 -19.36 6.13
N TYR A 97 9.49 -18.61 5.56
CA TYR A 97 10.70 -19.14 4.95
C TYR A 97 11.83 -19.25 5.98
N ASP A 98 12.28 -20.47 6.24
CA ASP A 98 13.40 -20.74 7.11
C ASP A 98 14.72 -20.62 6.33
N TYR A 99 15.54 -19.62 6.68
CA TYR A 99 16.80 -19.34 6.00
C TYR A 99 17.87 -20.43 6.23
N PHE A 100 17.81 -21.15 7.35
CA PHE A 100 18.74 -22.23 7.67
C PHE A 100 18.34 -23.52 6.95
N ARG A 101 17.06 -23.92 7.08
CA ARG A 101 16.52 -25.14 6.44
C ARG A 101 16.25 -24.98 4.95
N LYS A 102 16.23 -23.74 4.45
CA LYS A 102 15.94 -23.38 3.05
C LYS A 102 14.57 -23.88 2.56
N THR A 103 13.60 -23.96 3.45
CA THR A 103 12.26 -24.50 3.18
C THR A 103 11.19 -23.74 3.96
N THR A 104 9.92 -24.02 3.69
CA THR A 104 8.80 -23.46 4.47
C THR A 104 8.75 -24.08 5.87
N ASN A 105 8.54 -23.24 6.88
CA ASN A 105 8.38 -23.63 8.26
C ASN A 105 7.13 -22.98 8.85
N ARG A 106 6.15 -23.81 9.24
CA ARG A 106 4.89 -23.36 9.84
C ARG A 106 5.07 -22.83 11.27
N GLU A 107 6.16 -23.20 11.94
CA GLU A 107 6.51 -22.65 13.26
C GLU A 107 6.80 -21.16 13.18
N LEU A 108 7.37 -20.68 12.06
CA LEU A 108 7.61 -19.25 11.85
C LEU A 108 6.29 -18.48 11.77
N GLU A 109 5.27 -19.04 11.11
CA GLU A 109 3.94 -18.42 11.06
C GLU A 109 3.35 -18.26 12.47
N LEU A 110 3.58 -19.25 13.33
CA LEU A 110 3.18 -19.19 14.73
C LEU A 110 3.97 -18.13 15.51
N VAL A 111 5.27 -17.97 15.26
CA VAL A 111 6.09 -16.91 15.86
C VAL A 111 5.55 -15.53 15.50
N ILE A 112 5.11 -15.32 14.26
CA ILE A 112 4.44 -14.09 13.83
C ILE A 112 3.16 -13.86 14.64
N ALA A 113 2.30 -14.87 14.77
CA ALA A 113 1.07 -14.77 15.56
C ALA A 113 1.34 -14.45 17.04
N LYS A 114 2.34 -15.11 17.67
CA LYS A 114 2.76 -14.84 19.05
C LYS A 114 3.21 -13.40 19.23
N THR A 115 4.01 -12.90 18.29
CA THR A 115 4.52 -11.53 18.30
C THR A 115 3.37 -10.52 18.20
N ILE A 116 2.46 -10.71 17.25
CA ILE A 116 1.29 -9.85 17.08
C ILE A 116 0.43 -9.87 18.35
N SER A 117 0.11 -11.04 18.90
CA SER A 117 -0.64 -11.15 20.15
C SER A 117 0.07 -10.44 21.31
N GLY A 118 1.40 -10.57 21.41
CA GLY A 118 2.20 -9.92 22.44
C GLY A 118 2.09 -8.39 22.39
N PHE A 119 2.17 -7.81 21.19
CA PHE A 119 1.96 -6.37 20.98
C PHE A 119 0.52 -5.93 21.27
N MET A 120 -0.48 -6.66 20.77
CA MET A 120 -1.90 -6.35 20.98
C MET A 120 -2.27 -6.38 22.47
N ASN A 121 -1.69 -7.29 23.26
CA ASN A 121 -1.94 -7.38 24.70
C ASN A 121 -1.13 -6.37 25.53
N ALA A 122 -0.15 -5.69 24.92
CA ALA A 122 0.68 -4.67 25.52
C ALA A 122 0.27 -3.26 25.02
N LYS A 123 1.24 -2.45 24.58
CA LYS A 123 1.05 -1.06 24.15
C LYS A 123 0.86 -0.92 22.62
N GLY A 124 0.74 -2.03 21.89
CA GLY A 124 0.88 -2.04 20.44
C GLY A 124 2.34 -1.92 19.99
N GLY A 125 2.58 -1.82 18.69
CA GLY A 125 3.92 -1.71 18.14
C GLY A 125 3.97 -1.93 16.63
N LYS A 126 5.19 -2.08 16.10
CA LYS A 126 5.48 -2.38 14.71
C LYS A 126 6.27 -3.68 14.62
N LEU A 127 5.76 -4.61 13.82
CA LEU A 127 6.48 -5.81 13.42
C LEU A 127 7.02 -5.58 12.00
N ILE A 128 8.34 -5.56 11.87
CA ILE A 128 9.04 -5.34 10.61
C ILE A 128 9.55 -6.69 10.10
N ILE A 129 9.13 -7.06 8.89
CA ILE A 129 9.38 -8.37 8.29
C ILE A 129 10.21 -8.22 7.02
N GLY A 130 11.23 -9.07 6.89
CA GLY A 130 12.24 -8.98 5.83
C GLY A 130 13.54 -8.32 6.30
N VAL A 131 13.74 -8.23 7.62
CA VAL A 131 14.93 -7.70 8.28
C VAL A 131 15.42 -8.75 9.29
N ASP A 132 16.72 -8.98 9.39
CA ASP A 132 17.28 -9.87 10.42
C ASP A 132 17.50 -9.16 11.76
N ASP A 133 17.94 -9.92 12.75
CA ASP A 133 18.14 -9.42 14.13
C ASP A 133 19.26 -8.37 14.21
N ASP A 134 20.16 -8.33 13.22
CA ASP A 134 21.24 -7.33 13.09
C ASP A 134 20.81 -6.07 12.33
N GLY A 135 19.55 -6.00 11.89
CA GLY A 135 19.01 -4.87 11.09
C GLY A 135 19.31 -4.95 9.60
N SER A 136 19.89 -6.05 9.11
CA SER A 136 20.17 -6.22 7.68
C SER A 136 18.89 -6.57 6.90
N VAL A 137 18.66 -5.83 5.82
CA VAL A 137 17.49 -6.02 4.95
C VAL A 137 17.67 -7.28 4.11
N LEU A 138 16.87 -8.31 4.40
CA LEU A 138 16.85 -9.57 3.65
C LEU A 138 15.86 -9.54 2.48
N GLY A 139 14.70 -8.91 2.71
CA GLY A 139 13.60 -8.80 1.77
C GLY A 139 12.61 -9.97 1.80
N LEU A 140 11.44 -9.78 1.16
CA LEU A 140 10.33 -10.75 1.15
C LEU A 140 10.33 -11.74 -0.04
N GLU A 141 11.30 -11.64 -0.94
CA GLU A 141 11.32 -12.42 -2.19
C GLU A 141 11.25 -13.93 -1.96
N LYS A 142 11.88 -14.43 -0.89
CA LYS A 142 11.83 -15.85 -0.55
C LYS A 142 10.46 -16.27 -0.05
N ASP A 143 9.78 -15.44 0.75
CA ASP A 143 8.40 -15.68 1.16
C ASP A 143 7.48 -15.69 -0.06
N PHE A 144 7.56 -14.70 -0.95
CA PHE A 144 6.72 -14.63 -2.15
C PHE A 144 6.78 -15.91 -2.98
N LYS A 145 7.98 -16.51 -3.15
CA LYS A 145 8.15 -17.76 -3.91
C LYS A 145 7.40 -18.96 -3.34
N THR A 146 7.12 -18.96 -2.04
CA THR A 146 6.41 -20.05 -1.35
C THR A 146 4.89 -19.95 -1.51
N LEU A 147 4.37 -18.80 -1.96
CA LEU A 147 2.93 -18.52 -2.04
C LEU A 147 2.34 -18.90 -3.40
N LYS A 148 1.03 -19.12 -3.41
CA LYS A 148 0.26 -19.36 -4.65
C LYS A 148 0.32 -18.15 -5.59
N HIS A 149 0.14 -16.95 -5.04
CA HIS A 149 0.40 -15.69 -5.76
C HIS A 149 1.70 -15.12 -5.24
N LYS A 150 2.71 -15.09 -6.10
CA LYS A 150 4.09 -14.72 -5.77
C LYS A 150 4.28 -13.20 -5.83
N ASN A 151 3.44 -12.46 -5.10
CA ASN A 151 3.40 -11.01 -5.11
C ASN A 151 2.92 -10.46 -3.76
N ARG A 152 2.92 -9.13 -3.61
CA ARG A 152 2.48 -8.40 -2.40
C ARG A 152 1.07 -8.81 -1.94
N ASP A 153 0.12 -8.87 -2.87
CA ASP A 153 -1.27 -9.25 -2.57
C ASP A 153 -1.38 -10.65 -1.98
N GLY A 154 -0.67 -11.63 -2.57
CA GLY A 154 -0.59 -12.98 -2.04
C GLY A 154 0.02 -13.05 -0.64
N TYR A 155 1.04 -12.23 -0.38
CA TYR A 155 1.70 -12.15 0.92
C TYR A 155 0.82 -11.49 1.98
N GLU A 156 0.18 -10.36 1.67
CA GLU A 156 -0.74 -9.68 2.57
C GLU A 156 -1.88 -10.62 2.98
N ARG A 157 -2.46 -11.34 2.01
CA ARG A 157 -3.49 -12.35 2.30
C ARG A 157 -2.98 -13.46 3.22
N GLU A 158 -1.72 -13.87 3.07
CA GLU A 158 -1.12 -14.89 3.94
C GLU A 158 -0.91 -14.35 5.37
N VAL A 159 -0.47 -13.09 5.52
CA VAL A 159 -0.38 -12.42 6.83
C VAL A 159 -1.74 -12.41 7.53
N TYR A 160 -2.80 -11.96 6.85
CA TYR A 160 -4.14 -11.96 7.45
C TYR A 160 -4.70 -13.37 7.68
N ARG A 161 -4.31 -14.36 6.87
CA ARG A 161 -4.64 -15.77 7.16
C ARG A 161 -4.01 -16.22 8.47
N ILE A 162 -2.74 -15.87 8.72
CA ILE A 162 -2.05 -16.19 9.98
C ILE A 162 -2.74 -15.47 11.15
N ILE A 163 -3.05 -14.18 11.01
CA ILE A 163 -3.75 -13.43 12.08
C ILE A 163 -5.11 -14.07 12.38
N SER A 164 -5.94 -14.28 11.35
CA SER A 164 -7.30 -14.82 11.53
C SER A 164 -7.33 -16.26 12.04
N THR A 165 -6.39 -17.11 11.60
CA THR A 165 -6.36 -18.53 11.99
C THR A 165 -5.85 -18.70 13.42
N GLN A 166 -4.81 -17.96 13.82
CA GLN A 166 -4.19 -18.12 15.14
C GLN A 166 -4.82 -17.22 16.21
N LEU A 167 -5.24 -16.00 15.87
CA LEU A 167 -5.71 -14.97 16.82
C LEU A 167 -7.22 -14.68 16.72
N GLY A 168 -7.87 -15.16 15.66
CA GLY A 168 -9.27 -14.90 15.37
C GLY A 168 -9.48 -13.70 14.45
N HIS A 169 -10.64 -13.66 13.79
CA HIS A 169 -10.93 -12.67 12.74
C HIS A 169 -11.01 -11.23 13.27
N GLU A 170 -11.38 -11.03 14.54
CA GLU A 170 -11.43 -9.69 15.14
C GLU A 170 -10.04 -9.03 15.18
N ALA A 171 -8.97 -9.83 15.31
CA ALA A 171 -7.61 -9.30 15.37
C ALA A 171 -7.20 -8.61 14.05
N CYS A 172 -7.74 -9.03 12.90
CA CYS A 172 -7.42 -8.42 11.61
C CYS A 172 -7.76 -6.93 11.53
N PHE A 173 -8.73 -6.45 12.32
CA PHE A 173 -9.16 -5.04 12.26
C PHE A 173 -8.18 -4.06 12.88
N SER A 174 -7.31 -4.54 13.77
CA SER A 174 -6.33 -3.74 14.54
C SER A 174 -4.89 -3.96 14.06
N ASN A 175 -4.72 -4.60 12.91
CA ASN A 175 -3.42 -4.88 12.32
C ASN A 175 -3.41 -4.35 10.89
N HIS A 176 -2.52 -3.40 10.60
CA HIS A 176 -2.43 -2.76 9.29
C HIS A 176 -1.10 -3.09 8.64
N THR A 177 -1.16 -3.75 7.47
CA THR A 177 0.03 -4.13 6.71
C THR A 177 0.39 -3.03 5.73
N SER A 178 1.68 -2.71 5.63
CA SER A 178 2.25 -1.76 4.66
C SER A 178 3.56 -2.29 4.09
N PHE A 179 3.86 -1.95 2.84
CA PHE A 179 5.06 -2.42 2.14
C PHE A 179 5.97 -1.26 1.78
N TYR A 180 7.26 -1.43 2.03
CA TYR A 180 8.29 -0.44 1.77
C TYR A 180 9.41 -1.05 0.94
N GLY A 181 9.91 -0.28 -0.03
CA GLY A 181 11.09 -0.66 -0.81
C GLY A 181 12.34 -0.06 -0.18
N LEU A 182 13.22 -0.90 0.34
CA LEU A 182 14.47 -0.51 1.01
C LEU A 182 15.63 -1.30 0.39
N ASN A 183 16.68 -0.62 -0.08
CA ASN A 183 17.83 -1.26 -0.75
C ASN A 183 17.43 -2.25 -1.86
N GLU A 184 16.51 -1.84 -2.73
CA GLU A 184 15.93 -2.65 -3.83
C GLU A 184 15.19 -3.93 -3.38
N LYS A 185 14.99 -4.09 -2.07
CA LYS A 185 14.26 -5.20 -1.45
C LYS A 185 12.96 -4.69 -0.86
N GLU A 186 11.98 -5.58 -0.79
CA GLU A 186 10.69 -5.28 -0.17
C GLU A 186 10.70 -5.69 1.29
N VAL A 187 10.21 -4.82 2.16
CA VAL A 187 9.99 -5.04 3.60
C VAL A 187 8.52 -4.84 3.90
N CYS A 188 7.98 -5.68 4.77
CA CYS A 188 6.60 -5.57 5.25
C CYS A 188 6.63 -4.99 6.67
N VAL A 189 5.80 -4.00 6.94
CA VAL A 189 5.58 -3.46 8.28
C VAL A 189 4.13 -3.72 8.64
N ILE A 190 3.92 -4.37 9.78
CA ILE A 190 2.60 -4.53 10.38
C ILE A 190 2.53 -3.55 11.54
N ASP A 191 1.64 -2.55 11.42
CA ASP A 191 1.27 -1.66 12.51
C ASP A 191 0.20 -2.34 13.36
N ILE A 192 0.48 -2.52 14.65
CA ILE A 192 -0.29 -3.35 15.57
C ILE A 192 -0.84 -2.46 16.67
N GLU A 193 -2.16 -2.27 16.69
CA GLU A 193 -2.82 -1.48 17.71
C GLU A 193 -3.02 -2.29 19.01
N PRO A 194 -2.94 -1.65 20.19
CA PRO A 194 -3.27 -2.31 21.44
C PRO A 194 -4.77 -2.68 21.47
N SER A 195 -5.04 -3.95 21.75
CA SER A 195 -6.40 -4.47 21.85
C SER A 195 -7.01 -4.16 23.21
N LYS A 196 -8.28 -3.75 23.22
CA LYS A 196 -9.08 -3.57 24.45
C LYS A 196 -9.46 -4.89 25.11
N LYS A 197 -9.51 -5.98 24.33
CA LYS A 197 -9.82 -7.34 24.81
C LYS A 197 -8.54 -8.19 24.81
N PRO A 198 -8.41 -9.16 25.71
CA PRO A 198 -7.29 -10.10 25.65
C PRO A 198 -7.31 -10.89 24.34
N ILE A 199 -6.15 -10.94 23.67
CA ILE A 199 -5.91 -11.75 22.49
C ILE A 199 -5.14 -12.99 22.90
N TYR A 200 -5.59 -14.15 22.43
CA TYR A 200 -4.93 -15.42 22.71
C TYR A 200 -4.47 -16.06 21.40
N VAL A 201 -3.34 -16.74 21.45
CA VAL A 201 -2.83 -17.53 20.32
C VAL A 201 -3.35 -18.95 20.48
N ASN A 202 -4.00 -19.46 19.44
CA ASN A 202 -4.42 -20.86 19.35
C ASN A 202 -3.39 -21.67 18.56
N ASP A 203 -2.82 -22.69 19.20
CA ASP A 203 -1.89 -23.62 18.57
C ASP A 203 -2.20 -25.06 19.02
N THR A 204 -2.56 -25.92 18.06
CA THR A 204 -2.73 -27.38 18.21
C THR A 204 -3.33 -27.85 19.55
N GLY A 205 -4.45 -27.23 19.97
CA GLY A 205 -5.21 -27.60 21.16
C GLY A 205 -4.83 -26.87 22.44
N ALA A 206 -3.85 -25.96 22.39
CA ALA A 206 -3.51 -25.04 23.45
C ALA A 206 -3.88 -23.60 23.07
N THR A 207 -4.44 -22.86 24.01
CA THR A 207 -4.71 -21.43 23.91
C THR A 207 -3.81 -20.72 24.91
N THR A 208 -2.89 -19.89 24.43
CA THR A 208 -1.88 -19.24 25.29
C THR A 208 -1.97 -17.73 25.19
N PHE A 209 -1.87 -17.05 26.33
CA PHE A 209 -1.83 -15.60 26.41
C PHE A 209 -0.38 -15.13 26.36
N TYR A 210 -0.05 -14.28 25.39
CA TYR A 210 1.29 -13.71 25.24
C TYR A 210 1.27 -12.21 25.52
N VAL A 211 2.29 -11.72 26.22
CA VAL A 211 2.47 -10.28 26.47
C VAL A 211 3.91 -9.90 26.13
N ARG A 212 4.08 -8.77 25.44
CA ARG A 212 5.40 -8.20 25.21
C ARG A 212 5.87 -7.42 26.43
N THR A 213 7.07 -7.75 26.92
CA THR A 213 7.74 -7.09 28.04
C THR A 213 9.18 -6.80 27.62
N GLY A 214 9.53 -5.51 27.47
CA GLY A 214 10.81 -5.14 26.88
C GLY A 214 10.90 -5.63 25.42
N ASN A 215 12.04 -6.19 25.03
CA ASN A 215 12.26 -6.70 23.67
C ASN A 215 11.81 -8.15 23.45
N ALA A 216 11.08 -8.75 24.40
CA ALA A 216 10.70 -10.16 24.33
C ALA A 216 9.20 -10.38 24.58
N THR A 217 8.68 -11.44 23.98
CA THR A 217 7.27 -11.86 24.11
C THR A 217 7.19 -13.12 24.96
N TYR A 218 6.52 -13.03 26.12
CA TYR A 218 6.44 -14.13 27.07
C TYR A 218 5.03 -14.74 27.12
N PRO A 219 4.91 -16.07 27.19
CA PRO A 219 3.66 -16.73 27.54
C PRO A 219 3.40 -16.51 29.03
N LEU A 220 2.17 -16.11 29.37
CA LEU A 220 1.73 -16.04 30.76
C LEU A 220 0.93 -17.29 31.12
N THR A 221 1.12 -17.77 32.35
CA THR A 221 0.23 -18.75 32.96
C THR A 221 -1.17 -18.17 33.17
N VAL A 222 -2.16 -19.03 33.41
CA VAL A 222 -3.54 -18.57 33.68
C VAL A 222 -3.59 -17.57 34.83
N LYS A 223 -2.83 -17.82 35.91
CA LYS A 223 -2.77 -16.93 37.06
C LYS A 223 -2.18 -15.57 36.67
N GLU A 224 -1.01 -15.55 36.04
CA GLU A 224 -0.35 -14.31 35.61
C GLU A 224 -1.20 -13.51 34.61
N ALA A 225 -1.90 -14.20 33.71
CA ALA A 225 -2.79 -13.54 32.75
C ALA A 225 -3.98 -12.87 33.45
N VAL A 226 -4.59 -13.51 34.45
CA VAL A 226 -5.67 -12.91 35.24
C VAL A 226 -5.15 -11.70 36.01
N ASP A 227 -4.03 -11.86 36.72
CA ASP A 227 -3.40 -10.78 37.50
C ASP A 227 -3.06 -9.57 36.60
N TYR A 228 -2.50 -9.83 35.40
CA TYR A 228 -2.17 -8.81 34.41
C TYR A 228 -3.41 -8.07 33.89
N LEU A 229 -4.49 -8.81 33.57
CA LEU A 229 -5.71 -8.23 33.04
C LEU A 229 -6.47 -7.41 34.09
N GLU A 230 -6.39 -7.78 35.37
CA GLU A 230 -6.92 -6.98 36.48
C GLU A 230 -6.12 -5.69 36.66
N ALA A 231 -4.78 -5.77 36.67
CA ALA A 231 -3.92 -4.60 36.77
C ALA A 231 -4.11 -3.59 35.62
N ARG A 232 -4.44 -4.08 34.41
CA ARG A 232 -4.69 -3.25 33.22
C ARG A 232 -6.04 -2.52 33.23
N LYS A 233 -7.02 -3.00 33.99
CA LYS A 233 -8.35 -2.37 34.10
C LYS A 233 -8.39 -1.18 35.06
N LEU A 234 -7.38 -1.08 35.93
CA LEU A 234 -7.16 0.05 36.85
C LEU A 234 -6.43 1.18 36.12
#